data_AF-A0A814KLE0-F1
#
_entry.id   AF-A0A814KLE0-F1
#
_cell.length_a   1.000
_cell.length_b   1.000
_cell.length_c   1.000
_cell.angle_alpha   90.00
_cell.angle_beta   90.00
_cell.angle_gamma   90.00
#
_symmetry.space_group_name_H-M   'P 1'
#
loop_
_entity.id
_entity.type
_entity.pdbx_description
1 polymer ?
#
loop_
_entity_poly.entity_id
_entity_poly.type
_entity_poly.pdbx_seq_one_letter_code
_entity_poly.pdbx_strand_id
1 'polypeptide(L)'
;MEKISLPQIVVVGDQSFESVVVLHVIPSSVDFTTSESIKICQRYDPRYERQIIAVSKIDKHDKGIAEKLQGIGSGSLSLPLGCVAVLNRKQEEIDAKVPFEEMRRREEEFFQANPAFADVPKEYLGRQELIKKLVSIQQDRIRYVGNGREGLHGQSVLLGDLQEFERKRKHIE
;
A
#
# COMPACT_ATOMS: atom_id res chain seq x y z
N MET A 1 -4.26 -19.88 2.59
CA MET A 1 -3.73 -18.51 2.37
C MET A 1 -4.35 -18.01 1.08
N GLU A 2 -5.47 -17.31 1.19
CA GLU A 2 -6.24 -16.86 0.03
C GLU A 2 -5.74 -15.48 -0.39
N LYS A 3 -4.99 -15.40 -1.49
CA LYS A 3 -4.49 -14.15 -2.04
C LYS A 3 -5.50 -13.63 -3.06
N ILE A 4 -6.33 -12.68 -2.63
CA ILE A 4 -7.10 -11.82 -3.53
C ILE A 4 -6.11 -10.77 -4.04
N SER A 5 -5.91 -10.72 -5.35
CA SER A 5 -4.92 -9.89 -6.01
C SER A 5 -5.63 -9.03 -7.05
N LEU A 6 -6.33 -8.01 -6.55
CA LEU A 6 -6.75 -6.91 -7.41
C LEU A 6 -5.48 -6.20 -7.87
N PRO A 7 -5.44 -5.67 -9.10
CA PRO A 7 -4.26 -4.95 -9.59
C PRO A 7 -3.85 -3.74 -8.73
N GLN A 8 -4.63 -3.38 -7.71
CA GLN A 8 -4.38 -2.29 -6.77
C GLN A 8 -4.50 -2.67 -5.28
N ILE A 9 -4.84 -3.92 -4.92
CA ILE A 9 -5.03 -4.32 -3.51
C ILE A 9 -4.35 -5.65 -3.25
N VAL A 10 -3.53 -5.68 -2.20
CA VAL A 10 -2.99 -6.89 -1.60
C VAL A 10 -3.53 -6.99 -0.17
N VAL A 11 -4.24 -8.07 0.11
CA VAL A 11 -4.70 -8.38 1.47
C VAL A 11 -3.61 -9.20 2.16
N VAL A 12 -3.12 -8.74 3.31
CA VAL A 12 -2.04 -9.38 4.06
C VAL A 12 -2.52 -9.69 5.48
N GLY A 13 -2.62 -10.97 5.84
CA GLY A 13 -3.08 -11.41 7.17
C GLY A 13 -3.24 -12.92 7.26
N ASP A 14 -3.65 -13.40 8.43
CA ASP A 14 -4.06 -14.79 8.62
C ASP A 14 -5.55 -14.98 8.26
N GLN A 15 -6.16 -16.11 8.65
CA GLN A 15 -7.58 -16.38 8.36
C GLN A 15 -8.54 -15.55 9.22
N SER A 16 -8.06 -14.88 10.27
CA SER A 16 -8.85 -13.98 11.10
C SER A 16 -8.83 -12.58 10.52
N PHE A 17 -10.02 -12.02 10.27
CA PHE A 17 -10.14 -10.72 9.62
C PHE A 17 -9.62 -9.56 10.49
N GLU A 18 -9.55 -9.76 11.81
CA GLU A 18 -8.99 -8.79 12.76
C GLU A 18 -7.48 -8.57 12.55
N SER A 19 -6.77 -9.58 12.05
CA SER A 19 -5.33 -9.52 11.77
C SER A 19 -5.00 -8.93 10.40
N VAL A 20 -6.01 -8.71 9.55
CA VAL A 20 -5.82 -8.30 8.15
C VAL A 20 -5.36 -6.85 8.03
N VAL A 21 -4.35 -6.66 7.19
CA VAL A 21 -3.87 -5.39 6.65
C VAL A 21 -4.23 -5.32 5.17
N VAL A 22 -4.79 -4.20 4.75
CA VAL A 22 -5.03 -3.89 3.35
C VAL A 22 -3.87 -3.04 2.84
N LEU A 23 -3.08 -3.60 1.93
CA LEU A 23 -2.01 -2.90 1.22
C LEU A 23 -2.55 -2.44 -0.14
N HIS A 24 -2.75 -1.13 -0.28
CA HIS A 24 -3.12 -0.52 -1.55
C HIS A 24 -1.84 -0.29 -2.37
N VAL A 25 -1.82 -0.72 -3.62
CA VAL A 25 -0.74 -0.42 -4.57
C VAL A 25 -1.26 0.61 -5.55
N ILE A 26 -0.85 1.87 -5.39
CA ILE A 26 -1.40 3.00 -6.15
C ILE A 26 -0.26 3.69 -6.92
N PRO A 27 -0.38 3.89 -8.24
CA PRO A 27 0.58 4.70 -8.98
C PRO A 27 0.66 6.14 -8.46
N SER A 28 1.84 6.73 -8.47
CA SER A 28 2.11 8.12 -8.09
C SER A 28 1.20 9.13 -8.80
N SER A 29 0.80 8.84 -10.04
CA SER A 29 -0.08 9.70 -10.86
C SER A 29 -1.55 9.70 -10.43
N VAL A 30 -1.99 8.78 -9.58
CA VAL A 30 -3.40 8.60 -9.19
C VAL A 30 -3.67 9.20 -7.82
N ASP A 31 -4.65 10.09 -7.69
CA ASP A 31 -5.09 10.65 -6.41
C ASP A 31 -5.66 9.55 -5.49
N PHE A 32 -5.13 9.47 -4.26
CA PHE A 32 -5.53 8.47 -3.26
C PHE A 32 -7.00 8.58 -2.89
N THR A 33 -7.53 9.80 -2.77
CA THR A 33 -8.93 10.05 -2.38
C THR A 33 -9.92 9.55 -3.43
N THR A 34 -9.48 9.44 -4.68
CA THR A 34 -10.32 8.98 -5.79
C THR A 34 -10.31 7.46 -5.95
N SER A 35 -9.36 6.76 -5.33
CA SER A 35 -9.15 5.32 -5.50
C SER A 35 -10.38 4.51 -5.07
N GLU A 36 -10.88 3.68 -5.99
CA GLU A 36 -12.00 2.77 -5.72
C GLU A 36 -11.67 1.79 -4.59
N SER A 37 -10.42 1.32 -4.53
CA SER A 37 -9.97 0.41 -3.49
C SER A 37 -10.16 0.99 -2.09
N ILE A 38 -9.76 2.24 -1.90
CA ILE A 38 -9.86 2.95 -0.63
C ILE A 38 -11.33 3.22 -0.28
N LYS A 39 -12.13 3.66 -1.26
CA LYS A 39 -13.58 3.88 -1.08
C LYS A 39 -14.32 2.61 -0.66
N ILE A 40 -13.99 1.46 -1.27
CA ILE A 40 -14.57 0.17 -0.91
C ILE A 40 -14.18 -0.21 0.52
N CYS A 41 -12.90 -0.10 0.86
CA CYS A 41 -12.38 -0.42 2.19
C CYS A 41 -12.95 0.49 3.27
N GLN A 42 -13.20 1.77 2.98
CA GLN A 42 -13.80 2.73 3.92
C GLN A 42 -15.16 2.29 4.46
N ARG A 43 -15.94 1.49 3.71
CA ARG A 43 -17.22 0.92 4.18
C ARG A 43 -17.05 -0.04 5.37
N TYR A 44 -15.86 -0.65 5.50
CA TYR A 44 -15.55 -1.69 6.50
C TYR A 44 -14.38 -1.32 7.42
N ASP A 45 -13.65 -0.26 7.08
CA ASP A 45 -12.59 0.36 7.87
C ASP A 45 -12.73 1.89 7.78
N PRO A 46 -13.77 2.48 8.39
CA PRO A 46 -14.08 3.92 8.25
C PRO A 46 -13.01 4.83 8.83
N ARG A 47 -12.17 4.29 9.72
CA ARG A 47 -11.07 4.99 10.39
C ARG A 47 -9.71 4.71 9.74
N TYR A 48 -9.67 3.94 8.66
CA TYR A 48 -8.43 3.58 7.95
C TYR A 48 -7.37 2.87 8.81
N GLU A 49 -7.79 2.21 9.89
CA GLU A 49 -6.88 1.65 10.90
C GLU A 49 -6.06 0.47 10.36
N ARG A 50 -6.44 -0.04 9.18
CA ARG A 50 -5.91 -1.29 8.61
C ARG A 50 -5.39 -1.11 7.20
N GLN A 51 -5.33 0.13 6.72
CA GLN A 51 -4.96 0.47 5.36
C GLN A 51 -3.59 1.15 5.31
N ILE A 52 -2.72 0.64 4.44
CA ILE A 52 -1.42 1.24 4.11
C ILE A 52 -1.29 1.33 2.59
N ILE A 53 -0.66 2.38 2.07
CA ILE A 53 -0.45 2.55 0.62
C ILE A 53 1.03 2.34 0.27
N ALA A 54 1.30 1.47 -0.71
CA ALA A 54 2.55 1.46 -1.47
C ALA A 54 2.36 2.29 -2.74
N VAL A 55 3.10 3.39 -2.84
CA VAL A 55 3.08 4.30 -3.99
C VAL A 55 4.08 3.83 -5.02
N SER A 56 3.59 3.44 -6.20
CA SER A 56 4.39 2.87 -7.30
C SER A 56 4.54 3.85 -8.46
N LYS A 57 5.33 3.49 -9.49
CA LYS A 57 5.56 4.32 -10.69
C LYS A 57 6.03 5.75 -10.36
N ILE A 58 6.78 5.88 -9.26
CA ILE A 58 7.28 7.15 -8.72
C ILE A 58 8.33 7.81 -9.63
N ASP A 59 8.89 7.05 -10.56
CA ASP A 59 9.88 7.49 -11.55
C ASP A 59 9.31 8.45 -12.60
N LYS A 60 7.99 8.59 -12.69
CA LYS A 60 7.29 9.45 -13.65
C LYS A 60 6.63 10.67 -13.00
N HIS A 61 6.94 10.95 -11.73
CA HIS A 61 6.26 11.99 -10.98
C HIS A 61 7.24 12.90 -10.24
N ASP A 62 7.19 14.17 -10.61
CA ASP A 62 8.22 15.15 -10.31
C ASP A 62 7.67 16.36 -9.53
N LYS A 63 6.35 16.42 -9.27
CA LYS A 63 5.71 17.52 -8.52
C LYS A 63 4.68 17.00 -7.52
N GLY A 64 4.65 17.56 -6.31
CA GLY A 64 3.60 17.29 -5.32
C GLY A 64 3.71 15.93 -4.61
N ILE A 65 4.73 15.12 -4.94
CA ILE A 65 4.88 13.78 -4.36
C ILE A 65 5.20 13.84 -2.87
N ALA A 66 5.97 14.83 -2.44
CA ALA A 66 6.36 14.99 -1.05
C ALA A 66 5.15 15.28 -0.16
N GLU A 67 4.29 16.20 -0.59
CA GLU A 67 3.06 16.58 0.09
C GLU A 67 2.07 15.41 0.09
N LYS A 68 1.93 14.72 -1.04
CA LYS A 68 1.07 13.55 -1.17
C LYS A 68 1.49 12.40 -0.26
N LEU A 69 2.78 12.10 -0.16
CA LEU A 69 3.29 11.05 0.72
C LEU A 69 3.06 11.38 2.20
N GLN A 70 3.24 12.64 2.56
CA GLN A 70 3.09 13.11 3.94
C GLN A 70 1.62 13.36 4.35
N GLY A 71 0.67 13.26 3.41
CA GLY A 71 -0.74 13.56 3.69
C GLY A 71 -0.98 15.05 3.93
N ILE A 72 -0.19 15.92 3.28
CA ILE A 72 -0.24 17.37 3.42
C ILE A 72 -0.85 17.96 2.13
N GLY A 73 -1.69 18.99 2.27
CA GLY A 73 -2.25 19.74 1.14
C GLY A 73 -3.56 19.18 0.58
N SER A 74 -4.14 19.90 -0.38
CA SER A 74 -5.44 19.56 -0.98
C SER A 74 -5.35 18.29 -1.83
N GLY A 75 -6.29 17.35 -1.63
CA GLY A 75 -6.30 16.07 -2.36
C GLY A 75 -5.33 15.03 -1.82
N SER A 76 -4.68 15.30 -0.68
CA SER A 76 -3.90 14.30 0.04
C SER A 76 -4.79 13.48 0.99
N LEU A 77 -4.39 12.23 1.27
CA LEU A 77 -5.08 11.35 2.20
C LEU A 77 -4.11 10.94 3.30
N SER A 78 -4.44 11.27 4.55
CA SER A 78 -3.67 10.83 5.71
C SER A 78 -4.22 9.52 6.24
N LEU A 79 -3.41 8.47 6.21
CA LEU A 79 -3.72 7.16 6.77
C LEU A 79 -2.95 6.95 8.08
N PRO A 80 -3.55 6.36 9.13
CA PRO A 80 -2.84 6.03 10.37
C PRO A 80 -1.59 5.15 10.15
N LEU A 81 -1.63 4.21 9.21
CA LEU A 81 -0.47 3.36 8.87
C LEU A 81 0.44 4.00 7.81
N GLY A 82 0.06 5.17 7.29
CA GLY A 82 0.81 5.96 6.33
C GLY A 82 0.86 5.38 4.93
N CYS A 83 1.83 5.86 4.15
CA CYS A 83 2.16 5.34 2.84
C CYS A 83 3.68 5.28 2.63
N VAL A 84 4.12 4.51 1.65
CA VAL A 84 5.54 4.35 1.31
C VAL A 84 5.71 4.34 -0.20
N ALA A 85 6.57 5.22 -0.72
CA ALA A 85 7.02 5.20 -2.10
C ALA A 85 7.99 4.04 -2.35
N VAL A 86 7.77 3.28 -3.43
CA VAL A 86 8.64 2.17 -3.81
C VAL A 86 9.02 2.25 -5.28
N LEU A 87 10.28 1.98 -5.58
CA LEU A 87 10.76 1.88 -6.95
C LEU A 87 10.67 0.41 -7.40
N ASN A 88 9.88 0.17 -8.45
CA ASN A 88 9.74 -1.15 -9.05
C ASN A 88 10.50 -1.22 -10.37
N ARG A 89 10.73 -2.45 -10.87
CA ARG A 89 11.27 -2.66 -12.22
C ARG A 89 10.35 -2.08 -13.28
N LYS A 90 10.94 -1.42 -14.27
CA LYS A 90 10.28 -1.03 -15.53
C LYS A 90 10.21 -2.22 -16.47
N GLN A 91 9.41 -2.11 -17.53
CA GLN A 91 9.23 -3.21 -18.48
C GLN A 91 10.56 -3.59 -19.14
N GLU A 92 11.39 -2.60 -19.48
CA GLU A 92 12.70 -2.81 -20.09
C GLU A 92 13.65 -3.55 -19.14
N GLU A 93 13.55 -3.30 -17.83
CA GLU A 93 14.37 -3.96 -16.80
C GLU A 93 13.88 -5.39 -16.52
N ILE A 94 12.58 -5.66 -16.68
CA ILE A 94 12.02 -7.01 -16.65
C ILE A 94 12.54 -7.81 -17.84
N ASP A 95 12.46 -7.24 -19.04
CA ASP A 95 12.89 -7.87 -20.29
C ASP A 95 14.40 -8.16 -20.28
N ALA A 96 15.19 -7.23 -19.73
CA ALA A 96 16.63 -7.38 -19.54
C ALA A 96 17.01 -8.30 -18.35
N LYS A 97 16.03 -8.85 -17.62
CA LYS A 97 16.24 -9.72 -16.45
C LYS A 97 17.18 -9.11 -15.40
N VAL A 98 17.04 -7.81 -15.14
CA VAL A 98 17.86 -7.12 -14.15
C VAL A 98 17.70 -7.81 -12.78
N PRO A 99 18.80 -8.22 -12.12
CA PRO A 99 18.75 -8.89 -10.83
C PRO A 99 18.09 -8.03 -9.75
N PHE A 100 17.41 -8.67 -8.80
CA PHE A 100 16.78 -7.96 -7.68
C PHE A 100 17.78 -7.17 -6.84
N GLU A 101 19.01 -7.67 -6.65
CA GLU A 101 20.03 -6.97 -5.87
C GLU A 101 20.42 -5.63 -6.51
N GLU A 102 20.57 -5.62 -7.83
CA GLU A 102 20.83 -4.41 -8.59
C GLU A 102 19.65 -3.42 -8.48
N MET A 103 18.41 -3.91 -8.51
CA MET A 103 17.24 -3.06 -8.30
C MET A 103 17.16 -2.46 -6.89
N ARG A 104 17.68 -3.15 -5.86
CA ARG A 104 17.74 -2.59 -4.49
C ARG A 104 18.69 -1.41 -4.44
N ARG A 105 19.89 -1.55 -5.02
CA ARG A 105 20.87 -0.47 -5.11
C ARG A 105 20.31 0.73 -5.88
N ARG A 106 19.65 0.47 -7.02
CA ARG A 106 19.00 1.52 -7.82
C ARG A 106 17.89 2.25 -7.07
N GLU A 107 17.10 1.56 -6.26
CA GLU A 107 16.07 2.20 -5.42
C GLU A 107 16.70 3.17 -4.43
N GLU A 108 17.76 2.75 -3.73
CA GLU A 108 18.48 3.60 -2.79
C GLU A 108 19.08 4.84 -3.48
N GLU A 109 19.72 4.65 -4.63
CA GLU A 109 20.29 5.74 -5.44
C GLU A 109 19.22 6.67 -5.98
N PHE A 110 18.08 6.15 -6.44
CA PHE A 110 16.97 6.94 -6.95
C PHE A 110 16.46 7.92 -5.90
N PHE A 111 16.21 7.46 -4.66
CA PHE A 111 15.72 8.34 -3.60
C PHE A 111 16.76 9.34 -3.11
N GLN A 112 18.05 8.99 -3.16
CA GLN A 112 19.13 9.93 -2.79
C GLN A 112 19.36 11.01 -3.84
N ALA A 113 19.26 10.66 -5.13
CA ALA A 113 19.61 11.55 -6.23
C ALA A 113 18.44 12.41 -6.71
N ASN A 114 17.19 12.00 -6.49
CA ASN A 114 16.02 12.69 -7.03
C ASN A 114 15.55 13.82 -6.10
N PRO A 115 15.60 15.10 -6.55
CA PRO A 115 15.22 16.25 -5.73
C PRO A 115 13.77 16.21 -5.23
N ALA A 116 12.86 15.54 -5.96
CA ALA A 116 11.45 15.43 -5.57
C ALA A 116 11.24 14.67 -4.24
N PHE A 117 12.26 13.91 -3.80
CA PHE A 117 12.24 13.15 -2.54
C PHE A 117 13.21 13.68 -1.50
N ALA A 118 13.96 14.76 -1.79
CA ALA A 118 15.00 15.28 -0.89
C ALA A 118 14.45 15.69 0.50
N ASP A 119 13.27 16.32 0.51
CA ASP A 119 12.60 16.78 1.73
C ASP A 119 11.59 15.75 2.27
N VAL A 120 11.54 14.54 1.71
CA VAL A 120 10.62 13.50 2.16
C VAL A 120 11.29 12.69 3.28
N PRO A 121 10.65 12.56 4.46
CA PRO A 121 11.22 11.76 5.54
C PRO A 121 11.43 10.31 5.11
N LYS A 122 12.55 9.72 5.56
CA LYS A 122 12.96 8.37 5.13
C LYS A 122 11.89 7.31 5.36
N GLU A 123 11.08 7.44 6.40
CA GLU A 123 9.98 6.50 6.72
C GLU A 123 8.91 6.38 5.63
N TYR A 124 8.85 7.30 4.67
CA TYR A 124 7.96 7.24 3.50
C TYR A 124 8.65 6.66 2.26
N LEU A 125 9.93 6.28 2.32
CA LEU A 125 10.74 5.97 1.15
C LEU A 125 11.33 4.55 1.19
N GLY A 126 11.10 3.82 0.11
CA GLY A 126 11.80 2.59 -0.21
C GLY A 126 11.17 1.32 0.35
N ARG A 127 11.49 0.21 -0.32
CA ARG A 127 11.02 -1.13 0.03
C ARG A 127 11.38 -1.53 1.46
N GLN A 128 12.55 -1.14 1.97
CA GLN A 128 12.97 -1.51 3.31
C GLN A 128 12.04 -0.93 4.38
N GLU A 129 11.61 0.32 4.21
CA GLU A 129 10.66 0.95 5.13
C GLU A 129 9.26 0.36 5.00
N LEU A 130 8.83 0.02 3.78
CA LEU A 130 7.58 -0.70 3.58
C LEU A 130 7.59 -2.06 4.31
N ILE A 131 8.68 -2.82 4.18
CA ILE A 131 8.84 -4.12 4.87
C ILE A 131 8.82 -3.92 6.39
N LYS A 132 9.60 -2.97 6.92
CA LYS A 132 9.62 -2.67 8.36
C LYS A 132 8.24 -2.33 8.91
N LYS A 133 7.49 -1.44 8.22
CA LYS A 133 6.12 -1.08 8.61
C LYS A 133 5.21 -2.30 8.58
N LEU A 134 5.19 -3.07 7.48
CA LEU A 134 4.34 -4.25 7.36
C LEU A 134 4.64 -5.30 8.46
N VAL A 135 5.91 -5.54 8.76
CA VAL A 135 6.33 -6.45 9.84
C VAL A 135 5.84 -5.94 11.19
N SER A 136 6.04 -4.65 11.50
CA SER A 136 5.57 -4.05 12.75
C SER A 136 4.05 -4.19 12.90
N ILE A 137 3.30 -3.81 11.86
CA ILE A 137 1.84 -3.87 11.87
C ILE A 137 1.34 -5.30 12.09
N GLN A 138 1.94 -6.28 11.40
CA GLN A 138 1.55 -7.68 11.58
C GLN A 138 1.84 -8.18 12.99
N GLN A 139 3.02 -7.85 13.55
CA GLN A 139 3.37 -8.24 14.91
C GLN A 139 2.40 -7.66 15.94
N ASP A 140 2.02 -6.38 15.79
CA ASP A 140 1.09 -5.72 16.70
C ASP A 140 -0.31 -6.35 16.63
N ARG A 141 -0.76 -6.68 15.42
CA ARG A 141 -2.06 -7.34 15.21
C ARG A 141 -2.12 -8.76 15.77
N ILE A 142 -1.07 -9.56 15.58
CA ILE A 142 -0.98 -10.91 16.15
C ILE A 142 -1.04 -10.85 17.68
N ARG A 143 -0.30 -9.91 18.31
CA ARG A 143 -0.34 -9.73 19.76
C ARG A 143 -1.70 -9.25 20.26
N TYR A 144 -2.39 -8.41 19.49
CA TYR A 144 -3.72 -7.89 19.86
C TYR A 144 -4.77 -9.02 19.91
N VAL A 145 -4.80 -9.88 18.89
CA VAL A 145 -5.72 -11.04 18.82
C VAL A 145 -5.42 -12.05 19.94
N GLY A 146 -4.15 -12.29 20.26
CA GLY A 146 -3.75 -13.21 21.33
C GLY A 146 -4.17 -12.79 22.75
N ASN A 147 -4.54 -11.53 22.96
CA ASN A 147 -4.91 -10.97 24.27
C ASN A 147 -6.44 -10.92 24.53
N GLY A 148 -7.27 -11.54 23.69
CA GLY A 148 -8.68 -11.84 24.01
C GLY A 148 -9.61 -10.63 24.15
N ARG A 149 -9.30 -9.49 23.54
CA ARG A 149 -10.25 -8.37 23.42
C ARG A 149 -11.13 -8.60 22.19
N GLU A 150 -12.44 -8.78 22.41
CA GLU A 150 -13.45 -8.93 21.34
C GLU A 150 -13.21 -7.88 20.25
N GLY A 151 -12.80 -8.32 19.06
CA GLY A 151 -12.56 -7.41 17.96
C GLY A 151 -13.86 -6.92 17.35
N LEU A 152 -13.69 -5.87 16.56
CA LEU A 152 -14.75 -5.08 15.95
C LEU A 152 -15.72 -5.99 15.19
N HIS A 153 -16.89 -6.25 15.77
CA HIS A 153 -17.99 -6.98 15.16
C HIS A 153 -18.46 -6.27 13.89
N GLY A 154 -18.06 -6.78 12.71
CA GLY A 154 -18.53 -6.26 11.41
C GLY A 154 -17.84 -6.82 10.16
N GLN A 155 -17.27 -8.03 10.20
CA GLN A 155 -16.07 -8.32 9.40
C GLN A 155 -16.13 -9.47 8.37
N SER A 156 -17.26 -10.17 8.19
CA SER A 156 -17.33 -11.22 7.14
C SER A 156 -17.61 -10.69 5.71
N VAL A 157 -18.04 -9.43 5.57
CA VAL A 157 -18.57 -8.90 4.30
C VAL A 157 -17.50 -8.33 3.37
N LEU A 158 -16.40 -7.75 3.89
CA LEU A 158 -15.38 -7.11 3.05
C LEU A 158 -14.66 -8.11 2.14
N LEU A 159 -14.39 -9.34 2.59
CA LEU A 159 -13.72 -10.33 1.75
C LEU A 159 -14.60 -10.71 0.55
N GLY A 160 -15.90 -10.92 0.79
CA GLY A 160 -16.88 -11.17 -0.27
C GLY A 160 -17.02 -9.99 -1.23
N ASP A 161 -17.08 -8.77 -0.71
CA ASP A 161 -17.14 -7.53 -1.51
C ASP A 161 -15.87 -7.33 -2.38
N LEU A 162 -14.69 -7.63 -1.83
CA LEU A 162 -13.42 -7.56 -2.57
C LEU A 162 -13.36 -8.64 -3.66
N GLN A 163 -13.76 -9.88 -3.36
CA GLN A 163 -13.87 -10.97 -4.34
C GLN A 163 -14.88 -10.63 -5.45
N GLU A 164 -16.02 -10.03 -5.10
CA GLU A 164 -17.01 -9.58 -6.07
C GLU A 164 -16.49 -8.45 -6.96
N PHE A 165 -15.77 -7.49 -6.39
CA PHE A 165 -15.12 -6.45 -7.16
C PHE A 165 -14.07 -7.03 -8.14
N GLU A 166 -13.27 -8.03 -7.74
CA GLU A 166 -12.37 -8.73 -8.68
C GLU A 166 -13.14 -9.36 -9.83
N ARG A 167 -14.25 -10.02 -9.50
CA ARG A 167 -15.09 -10.75 -10.46
C ARG A 167 -15.67 -9.81 -11.50
N LYS A 168 -16.17 -8.63 -11.07
CA LYS A 168 -16.73 -7.60 -11.97
C LYS A 168 -15.66 -6.97 -12.85
N ARG A 169 -14.44 -6.71 -12.34
CA ARG A 169 -13.34 -6.16 -13.14
C ARG A 169 -12.92 -7.10 -14.29
N LYS A 170 -12.87 -8.42 -14.05
CA LYS A 170 -12.53 -9.43 -15.07
C LYS A 170 -13.56 -9.58 -16.20
N HIS A 171 -14.71 -8.91 -16.14
CA HIS A 171 -15.72 -8.89 -17.20
C HIS A 171 -15.70 -7.60 -18.04
N ILE A 172 -14.86 -6.62 -17.69
CA ILE A 172 -14.79 -5.30 -18.34
C ILE A 172 -13.51 -5.15 -19.19
N GLU A 173 -12.56 -6.08 -19.08
CA GLU A 173 -11.36 -6.20 -19.93
C GLU A 173 -11.48 -7.42 -20.85
#